data_AF-A0A833GBH6-F1
#
_entry.id   AF-A0A833GBH6-F1
#
_cell.length_a   1.000
_cell.length_b   1.000
_cell.length_c   1.000
_cell.angle_alpha   90.00
_cell.angle_beta   90.00
_cell.angle_gamma   90.00
#
_symmetry.space_group_name_H-M   'P 1'
#
loop_
_entity.id
_entity.type
_entity.pdbx_description
1 polymer ?
#
loop_
_entity_poly.entity_id
_entity_poly.type
_entity_poly.pdbx_seq_one_letter_code
_entity_poly.pdbx_strand_id
1 'polypeptide(L)' 'MRPKKHETTGEGDPFRARLDRIINLKHELVQLAGSIDWDWIDDEIAPLYSDKGRPGIETRFVI' A
#
# COMPACT_ATOMS: atom_id res chain seq x y z
N MET A 1 6.79 14.95 1.25
CA MET A 1 7.60 14.09 2.14
C MET A 1 7.39 12.64 1.78
N ARG A 2 8.39 11.76 2.01
CA ARG A 2 8.24 10.31 1.79
C ARG A 2 6.99 9.78 2.53
N PRO A 3 6.15 8.95 1.87
CA PRO A 3 5.04 8.29 2.53
C PRO A 3 5.52 7.44 3.72
N LYS A 4 4.72 7.36 4.78
CA LYS A 4 4.95 6.43 5.89
C LYS A 4 4.32 5.10 5.51
N LYS A 5 4.99 3.97 5.72
CA LYS A 5 4.40 2.64 5.56
C LYS A 5 3.26 2.45 6.57
N HIS A 6 2.07 2.06 6.11
CA HIS A 6 0.92 1.83 6.96
C HIS A 6 1.10 0.46 7.61
N GLU A 7 1.22 0.45 8.94
CA GLU A 7 1.09 -0.78 9.69
C GLU A 7 -0.41 -1.05 9.85
N THR A 8 -0.91 -2.08 9.19
CA THR A 8 -2.28 -2.54 9.42
C THR A 8 -2.29 -3.26 10.76
N THR A 9 -2.53 -2.53 11.84
CA THR A 9 -2.74 -3.12 13.16
C THR A 9 -3.88 -4.12 13.06
N GLY A 10 -3.62 -5.39 13.34
CA GLY A 10 -4.58 -6.49 13.18
C GLY A 10 -5.86 -6.36 14.02
N GLU A 11 -5.91 -5.38 14.94
CA GLU A 11 -7.11 -4.90 15.63
C GLU A 11 -7.94 -4.02 14.69
N GLY A 12 -8.52 -4.64 13.65
CA GLY A 12 -9.40 -3.96 12.71
C GLY A 12 -10.76 -3.64 13.31
N ASP A 13 -11.20 -2.40 13.14
CA ASP A 13 -12.59 -1.98 13.32
C ASP A 13 -13.53 -2.95 12.56
N PRO A 14 -14.48 -3.63 13.22
CA PRO A 14 -15.38 -4.60 12.59
C PRO A 14 -16.26 -4.01 11.49
N PHE A 15 -16.38 -2.67 11.42
CA PHE A 15 -17.14 -1.96 10.39
C PHE A 15 -16.30 -1.54 9.18
N ARG A 16 -14.98 -1.74 9.22
CA ARG A 16 -14.12 -1.37 8.09
C ARG A 16 -14.17 -2.46 7.02
N ALA A 17 -14.62 -2.08 5.83
CA ALA A 17 -14.73 -2.94 4.67
C ALA A 17 -13.32 -3.29 4.15
N ARG A 18 -12.70 -4.34 4.70
CA ARG A 18 -11.37 -4.80 4.30
C ARG A 18 -11.41 -5.32 2.88
N LEU A 19 -10.49 -4.85 2.03
CA LEU A 19 -10.49 -5.17 0.62
C LEU A 19 -10.32 -6.68 0.37
N ASP A 20 -9.50 -7.36 1.18
CA ASP A 20 -9.24 -8.80 1.10
C ASP A 20 -10.48 -9.68 1.38
N ARG A 21 -11.50 -9.14 2.05
CA ARG A 21 -12.78 -9.82 2.28
C ARG A 21 -13.78 -9.60 1.14
N ILE A 22 -13.54 -8.62 0.28
CA ILE A 22 -14.46 -8.19 -0.78
C ILE A 22 -14.01 -8.74 -2.14
N ILE A 23 -12.70 -8.85 -2.37
CA ILE A 23 -12.14 -9.25 -3.66
C ILE A 23 -11.72 -10.73 -3.68
N ASN A 24 -11.75 -11.33 -4.87
CA ASN A 24 -11.19 -12.65 -5.07
C ASN A 24 -9.65 -12.56 -5.07
N LEU A 25 -9.01 -13.09 -4.02
CA LEU A 25 -7.55 -13.12 -3.92
C LEU A 25 -6.86 -13.97 -5.00
N LYS A 26 -7.58 -14.88 -5.66
CA LYS A 26 -7.08 -15.67 -6.80
C LYS A 26 -7.20 -14.92 -8.13
N HIS A 27 -7.72 -13.70 -8.15
CA HIS A 27 -7.82 -12.91 -9.36
C HIS A 27 -6.43 -12.58 -9.91
N GLU A 28 -6.26 -12.62 -11.24
CA GLU A 28 -4.96 -12.48 -11.90
C GLU A 28 -4.26 -11.16 -11.54
N LEU A 29 -4.99 -10.05 -11.45
CA LEU A 29 -4.44 -8.75 -11.01
C LEU A 29 -3.92 -8.76 -9.57
N VAL A 30 -4.55 -9.54 -8.67
CA VAL A 30 -4.10 -9.65 -7.28
C VAL A 30 -2.81 -10.47 -7.22
N GLN A 31 -2.73 -11.54 -8.01
CA GLN A 31 -1.51 -12.35 -8.12
C GLN A 31 -0.36 -11.55 -8.75
N LEU A 32 -0.63 -10.79 -9.80
CA LEU A 32 0.33 -9.88 -10.42
C LEU A 32 0.82 -8.84 -9.41
N ALA A 33 -0.09 -8.21 -8.67
CA ALA A 33 0.28 -7.29 -7.59
C ALA A 33 1.10 -7.97 -6.47
N GLY A 34 0.93 -9.28 -6.24
CA GLY A 34 1.78 -10.05 -5.33
C GLY A 34 3.19 -10.30 -5.87
N SER A 35 3.36 -10.37 -7.19
CA SER A 35 4.65 -10.61 -7.85
C SER A 35 5.52 -9.36 -8.04
N ILE A 36 4.92 -8.17 -7.92
CA ILE A 36 5.63 -6.90 -8.06
C ILE A 36 6.45 -6.62 -6.79
N ASP A 37 7.71 -6.25 -6.99
CA ASP A 37 8.58 -5.73 -5.93
C ASP A 37 8.21 -4.27 -5.62
N TRP A 38 7.28 -4.09 -4.69
CA TRP A 38 6.82 -2.76 -4.28
C TRP A 38 7.84 -2.00 -3.45
N ASP A 39 8.77 -2.69 -2.78
CA ASP A 39 9.81 -2.04 -2.00
C ASP A 39 10.84 -1.38 -2.92
N TRP A 40 11.23 -2.07 -4.00
CA TRP A 40 12.07 -1.48 -5.03
C TRP A 40 11.43 -0.25 -5.68
N ILE A 41 10.14 -0.32 -6.04
CA ILE A 41 9.41 0.83 -6.62
C ILE A 41 9.35 1.99 -5.63
N ASP A 42 9.09 1.73 -4.34
CA ASP A 42 9.05 2.78 -3.32
C ASP A 42 10.40 3.48 -3.16
N ASP A 43 11.51 2.72 -3.24
CA ASP A 43 12.86 3.28 -3.17
C ASP A 43 13.25 4.07 -4.43
N GLU A 44 12.81 3.67 -5.62
CA GLU A 44 13.03 4.43 -6.86
C GLU A 44 12.21 5.73 -6.92
N ILE A 45 11.01 5.73 -6.35
CA ILE A 45 10.14 6.92 -6.30
C ILE A 45 10.48 7.82 -5.11
N ALA A 46 11.07 7.29 -4.03
CA ALA A 46 11.42 8.03 -2.82
C ALA A 46 12.19 9.35 -3.10
N PRO A 47 13.21 9.40 -3.99
CA PRO A 47 13.93 10.62 -4.33
C PRO A 47 13.08 11.70 -5.02
N LEU A 48 11.94 11.32 -5.62
CA LEU A 48 11.04 12.25 -6.30
C LEU A 48 10.13 13.02 -5.33
N TYR A 49 10.05 12.60 -4.06
CA TYR A 49 9.28 13.31 -3.05
C TYR A 49 10.05 14.52 -2.51
N SER A 50 9.34 15.64 -2.38
CA SER A 50 9.84 16.82 -1.66
C SER A 50 10.00 16.53 -0.16
N ASP A 51 11.05 17.07 0.47
CA ASP A 51 11.24 17.02 1.93
C ASP A 51 10.26 17.90 2.71
N LYS A 52 9.50 18.77 2.03
CA LYS A 52 8.56 19.71 2.65
C LYS A 52 7.11 19.39 2.28
N GLY A 53 6.19 19.67 3.19
CA GLY A 53 4.75 19.55 2.97
C GLY A 53 4.15 18.23 3.46
N ARG A 54 2.94 17.90 2.98
CA ARG A 54 2.22 16.70 3.42
C ARG A 54 2.95 15.42 2.93
N PRO A 55 3.04 14.36 3.76
CA PRO A 55 3.49 13.06 3.31
C PRO A 55 2.63 12.56 2.15
N GLY A 56 3.28 11.91 1.18
CA GLY A 56 2.58 11.17 0.13
C GLY A 56 1.77 10.01 0.71
N ILE A 57 0.92 9.43 -0.13
CA ILE A 57 0.32 8.12 0.13
C ILE A 57 1.34 7.06 -0.30
N GLU A 58 1.36 5.91 0.35
CA GLU A 58 2.21 4.80 -0.04
C GLU A 58 1.98 4.36 -1.48
N THR A 59 3.08 3.97 -2.11
CA THR A 59 3.15 3.40 -3.45
C THR A 59 2.17 2.21 -3.61
N ARG A 60 1.99 1.41 -2.55
CA ARG A 60 0.94 0.39 -2.46
C ARG A 60 0.05 0.65 -1.25
N PHE A 61 -1.15 1.16 -1.51
CA PHE A 61 -2.15 1.38 -0.47
C PHE A 61 -3.17 0.24 -0.45
N VAL A 62 -3.06 -0.67 0.51
CA VAL A 62 -4.05 -1.73 0.78
C VAL A 62 -4.41 -1.66 2.26
N ILE A 63 -5.69 -1.40 2.55
CA ILE A 63 -6.28 -1.39 3.90
C ILE A 63 -7.30 -2.51 4.02
#